data_AF-T0VBR3-F1
#
_entry.id   AF-T0VBR3-F1
#
_cell.length_a   1.000
_cell.length_b   1.000
_cell.length_c   1.000
_cell.angle_alpha   90.00
_cell.angle_beta   90.00
_cell.angle_gamma   90.00
#
_symmetry.space_group_name_H-M   'P 1'
#
loop_
_entity.id
_entity.type
_entity.pdbx_description
1 polymer ?
#
loop_
_entity_poly.entity_id
_entity_poly.type
_entity_poly.pdbx_seq_one_letter_code
_entity_poly.pdbx_strand_id
1 'polypeptide(L)'
;MERNNELLRAGVQEGIVLFKKQIQLRNYIPMIWAYMYRREFLTKNSLWLSPKTIHEDEEFTPRVWNLAKRAKIIETFEYIYQREHEDSIIESRDESSVLDLENILISFMKYEENLSGKSKESFDYALLYVLDHYVYYGRMTKTLNKLLIKGIYSRLRRAKILTFKQKIKYFLIIKSTWLYFLVQNYQE
;
A
#
# COMPACT_ATOMS: atom_id res chain seq x y z
N MET A 1 -9.78 2.26 -15.15
CA MET A 1 -10.09 1.47 -13.93
C MET A 1 -11.45 1.90 -13.39
N GLU A 2 -12.40 0.97 -13.29
CA GLU A 2 -13.73 1.27 -12.76
C GLU A 2 -13.67 1.53 -11.25
N ARG A 3 -14.37 2.57 -10.78
CA ARG A 3 -14.43 2.93 -9.37
C ARG A 3 -15.69 2.35 -8.74
N ASN A 4 -15.58 1.86 -7.51
CA ASN A 4 -16.73 1.34 -6.79
C ASN A 4 -17.78 2.46 -6.56
N ASN A 5 -19.05 2.17 -6.87
CA ASN A 5 -20.18 3.10 -6.73
C ASN A 5 -20.31 3.73 -5.34
N GLU A 6 -19.97 3.01 -4.28
CA GLU A 6 -20.01 3.54 -2.92
C GLU A 6 -18.94 4.61 -2.64
N LEU A 7 -17.83 4.59 -3.39
CA LEU A 7 -16.79 5.61 -3.30
C LEU A 7 -17.21 6.88 -4.06
N LEU A 8 -17.83 6.72 -5.23
CA LEU A 8 -18.35 7.82 -6.04
C LEU A 8 -19.44 8.60 -5.30
N ARG A 9 -20.30 7.88 -4.56
CA ARG A 9 -21.39 8.47 -3.76
C ARG A 9 -20.93 9.04 -2.40
N ALA A 10 -19.67 8.85 -1.99
CA ALA A 10 -19.19 9.25 -0.67
C ALA A 10 -19.11 10.78 -0.46
N GLY A 11 -19.12 11.55 -1.54
CA GLY A 11 -18.99 13.01 -1.49
C GLY A 11 -17.59 13.46 -1.03
N VAL A 12 -17.50 14.68 -0.49
CA VAL A 12 -16.25 15.20 0.08
C VAL A 12 -16.07 14.66 1.50
N GLN A 13 -14.93 14.04 1.78
CA GLN A 13 -14.60 13.41 3.06
C GLN A 13 -13.14 13.70 3.43
N GLU A 14 -12.75 13.36 4.66
CA GLU A 14 -11.33 13.30 5.02
C GLU A 14 -10.64 12.16 4.25
N GLY A 15 -9.39 12.38 3.87
CA GLY A 15 -8.61 11.41 3.09
C GLY A 15 -8.44 10.08 3.82
N ILE A 16 -8.22 10.11 5.14
CA ILE A 16 -8.11 8.90 5.97
C ILE A 16 -9.36 8.00 5.91
N VAL A 17 -10.54 8.59 5.75
CA VAL A 17 -11.83 7.89 5.65
C VAL A 17 -11.95 7.24 4.28
N LEU A 18 -11.68 7.99 3.21
CA LEU A 18 -11.73 7.47 1.84
C LEU A 18 -10.66 6.42 1.59
N PHE A 19 -9.48 6.56 2.17
CA PHE A 19 -8.39 5.60 2.02
C PHE A 19 -8.74 4.25 2.64
N LYS A 20 -9.22 4.24 3.89
CA LYS A 20 -9.73 3.03 4.54
C LYS A 20 -10.84 2.37 3.69
N LYS A 21 -11.79 3.16 3.19
CA LYS A 21 -12.90 2.66 2.37
C LYS A 21 -12.40 2.04 1.05
N GLN A 22 -11.43 2.68 0.38
CA GLN A 22 -10.80 2.14 -0.84
C GLN A 22 -10.15 0.78 -0.60
N ILE A 23 -9.39 0.62 0.50
CA ILE A 23 -8.73 -0.64 0.84
C ILE A 23 -9.76 -1.73 1.17
N GLN A 24 -10.78 -1.42 1.98
CA GLN A 24 -11.83 -2.37 2.36
C GLN A 24 -12.64 -2.87 1.15
N LEU A 25 -12.90 -1.99 0.18
CA LEU A 25 -13.59 -2.32 -1.06
C LEU A 25 -12.68 -2.91 -2.14
N ARG A 26 -11.39 -3.14 -1.85
CA ARG A 26 -10.38 -3.59 -2.83
C ARG A 26 -10.35 -2.73 -4.10
N ASN A 27 -10.55 -1.43 -3.94
CA ASN A 27 -10.60 -0.45 -5.03
C ASN A 27 -9.65 0.73 -4.74
N TYR A 28 -8.53 0.46 -4.08
CA TYR A 28 -7.43 1.41 -3.92
C TYR A 28 -6.53 1.38 -5.16
N ILE A 29 -6.10 2.56 -5.60
CA ILE A 29 -5.21 2.76 -6.73
C ILE A 29 -3.99 3.51 -6.19
N PRO A 30 -2.80 2.91 -6.01
CA PRO A 30 -1.65 3.66 -5.52
C PRO A 30 -1.07 4.65 -6.53
N MET A 31 -1.39 4.56 -7.82
CA MET A 31 -0.73 5.33 -8.87
C MET A 31 -0.93 6.83 -8.68
N ILE A 32 0.18 7.60 -8.66
CA ILE A 32 0.13 9.03 -8.38
C ILE A 32 -0.63 9.78 -9.48
N TRP A 33 -0.43 9.38 -10.73
CA TRP A 33 -1.12 9.97 -11.88
C TRP A 33 -2.64 9.70 -11.88
N ALA A 34 -3.15 8.81 -11.04
CA ALA A 34 -4.58 8.53 -10.94
C ALA A 34 -5.37 9.58 -10.15
N TYR A 35 -4.69 10.58 -9.58
CA TYR A 35 -5.28 11.60 -8.73
C TYR A 35 -4.89 13.01 -9.13
N MET A 36 -5.74 13.97 -8.77
CA MET A 36 -5.46 15.40 -8.89
C MET A 36 -5.13 15.98 -7.52
N TYR A 37 -4.03 16.73 -7.44
CA TYR A 37 -3.54 17.30 -6.19
C TYR A 37 -3.52 18.83 -6.25
N ARG A 38 -3.87 19.48 -5.14
CA ARG A 38 -3.62 20.91 -4.97
C ARG A 38 -2.13 21.12 -4.73
N ARG A 39 -1.46 21.93 -5.56
CA ARG A 39 -0.02 22.19 -5.43
C ARG A 39 0.38 22.67 -4.03
N GLU A 40 -0.34 23.65 -3.49
CA GLU A 40 -0.10 24.19 -2.15
C GLU A 40 -0.23 23.14 -1.04
N PHE A 41 -1.11 22.15 -1.22
CA PHE A 41 -1.23 21.04 -0.28
C PHE A 41 0.03 20.17 -0.30
N LEU A 42 0.57 19.87 -1.48
CA LEU A 42 1.81 19.09 -1.61
C LEU A 42 3.00 19.83 -1.00
N THR A 43 3.18 21.11 -1.36
CA THR A 43 4.32 21.91 -0.88
C THR A 43 4.28 22.15 0.62
N LYS A 44 3.10 22.47 1.18
CA LYS A 44 2.93 22.71 2.63
C LYS A 44 3.23 21.46 3.46
N ASN A 45 2.96 20.28 2.93
CA ASN A 45 3.18 19.00 3.63
C ASN A 45 4.50 18.33 3.25
N SER A 46 5.35 18.98 2.46
CA SER A 46 6.62 18.43 1.97
C SER A 46 6.47 17.05 1.31
N LEU A 47 5.41 16.88 0.52
CA LEU A 47 5.13 15.63 -0.20
C LEU A 47 5.87 15.65 -1.54
N TRP A 48 6.97 14.89 -1.61
CA TRP A 48 7.85 14.77 -2.76
C TRP A 48 8.10 13.31 -3.10
N LEU A 49 8.39 13.03 -4.37
CA LEU A 49 8.82 11.70 -4.80
C LEU A 49 10.26 11.46 -4.36
N SER A 50 10.54 10.23 -3.94
CA SER A 50 11.90 9.76 -3.75
C SER A 50 12.49 9.41 -5.12
N PRO A 51 13.54 10.07 -5.61
CA PRO A 51 14.10 9.82 -6.94
C PRO A 51 14.81 8.46 -7.08
N LYS A 52 14.85 7.64 -6.02
CA LYS A 52 15.57 6.36 -5.96
C LYS A 52 14.66 5.17 -5.68
N THR A 53 13.35 5.33 -5.82
CA THR A 53 12.37 4.30 -5.46
C THR A 53 11.52 4.01 -6.69
N ILE A 54 11.46 2.75 -7.13
CA ILE A 54 10.68 2.27 -8.29
C ILE A 54 9.18 2.22 -7.97
N HIS A 55 8.86 1.97 -6.69
CA HIS A 55 7.49 1.91 -6.18
C HIS A 55 7.13 3.20 -5.42
N GLU A 56 7.60 4.35 -5.88
CA GLU A 56 7.43 5.64 -5.19
C GLU A 56 5.95 5.99 -4.95
N ASP A 57 5.08 5.55 -5.86
CA ASP A 57 3.63 5.66 -5.77
C ASP A 57 3.06 5.00 -4.50
N GLU A 58 3.64 3.86 -4.11
CA GLU A 58 3.23 3.11 -2.91
C GLU A 58 3.66 3.79 -1.61
N GLU A 59 4.68 4.66 -1.66
CA GLU A 59 5.05 5.49 -0.52
C GLU A 59 4.25 6.80 -0.48
N PHE A 60 4.16 7.49 -1.61
CA PHE A 60 3.61 8.84 -1.71
C PHE A 60 2.10 8.87 -1.46
N THR A 61 1.35 8.01 -2.16
CA THR A 61 -0.12 8.09 -2.18
C THR A 61 -0.74 7.82 -0.81
N PRO A 62 -0.27 6.85 0.01
CA PRO A 62 -0.76 6.69 1.37
C PRO A 62 -0.51 7.91 2.28
N ARG A 63 0.64 8.60 2.12
CA ARG A 63 0.93 9.83 2.88
C ARG A 63 -0.02 10.96 2.48
N VAL A 64 -0.31 11.12 1.18
CA VAL A 64 -1.31 12.08 0.69
C VAL A 64 -2.66 11.81 1.36
N TRP A 65 -3.14 10.57 1.28
CA TRP A 65 -4.42 10.18 1.86
C TRP A 65 -4.49 10.45 3.37
N ASN A 66 -3.40 10.18 4.09
CA ASN A 66 -3.35 10.37 5.53
C ASN A 66 -3.39 11.86 5.95
N LEU A 67 -2.87 12.75 5.11
CA LEU A 67 -2.79 14.19 5.38
C LEU A 67 -3.96 14.99 4.81
N ALA A 68 -4.64 14.47 3.78
CA ALA A 68 -5.74 15.16 3.12
C ALA A 68 -6.94 15.35 4.06
N LYS A 69 -7.29 16.60 4.37
CA LYS A 69 -8.48 16.94 5.18
C LYS A 69 -9.78 17.00 4.37
N ARG A 70 -9.67 17.17 3.05
CA ARG A 70 -10.80 17.19 2.12
C ARG A 70 -10.36 16.53 0.82
N ALA A 71 -11.01 15.44 0.48
CA ALA A 71 -10.82 14.71 -0.76
C ALA A 71 -12.17 14.18 -1.25
N LYS A 72 -12.27 13.91 -2.56
CA LYS A 72 -13.44 13.32 -3.20
C LYS A 72 -12.95 12.35 -4.26
N ILE A 73 -13.59 11.19 -4.35
CA ILE A 73 -13.42 10.29 -5.48
C ILE A 73 -14.48 10.66 -6.50
N ILE A 74 -14.04 10.96 -7.71
CA ILE A 74 -14.93 11.32 -8.83
C ILE A 74 -14.77 10.28 -9.93
N GLU A 75 -15.80 10.18 -10.75
CA GLU A 75 -15.73 9.44 -11.99
C GLU A 75 -15.07 10.32 -13.05
N THR A 76 -14.02 9.82 -13.68
CA THR A 76 -13.31 10.54 -14.75
C THR A 76 -13.25 9.62 -15.96
N PHE A 77 -14.35 9.56 -16.72
CA PHE A 77 -14.25 9.01 -18.07
C PHE A 77 -13.27 9.89 -18.86
N GLU A 78 -12.38 9.26 -19.64
CA GLU A 78 -11.56 9.90 -20.69
C GLU A 78 -10.37 10.79 -20.28
N TYR A 79 -10.03 10.92 -18.99
CA TYR A 79 -8.87 11.75 -18.58
C TYR A 79 -7.56 10.98 -18.40
N ILE A 80 -7.62 9.67 -18.16
CA ILE A 80 -6.44 8.85 -17.82
C ILE A 80 -6.37 7.65 -18.75
N TYR A 81 -5.37 7.65 -19.63
CA TYR A 81 -5.08 6.56 -20.55
C TYR A 81 -3.78 5.89 -20.13
N GLN A 82 -3.89 4.71 -19.52
CA GLN A 82 -2.74 3.85 -19.25
C GLN A 82 -2.37 3.12 -20.55
N ARG A 83 -1.09 3.20 -20.94
CA ARG A 83 -0.54 2.38 -22.02
C ARG A 83 0.49 1.44 -21.44
N GLU A 84 0.32 0.16 -21.69
CA GLU A 84 1.32 -0.86 -21.39
C GLU A 84 2.26 -0.96 -22.59
N HIS A 85 3.55 -1.13 -22.32
CA HIS A 85 4.57 -1.38 -23.33
C HIS A 85 5.47 -2.52 -22.84
N GLU A 86 5.95 -3.36 -23.75
CA GLU A 86 6.70 -4.59 -23.42
C GLU A 86 7.99 -4.29 -22.64
N ASP A 87 8.61 -3.12 -22.82
CA ASP A 87 9.80 -2.71 -22.07
C ASP A 87 9.49 -1.99 -20.74
N SER A 88 8.31 -2.20 -20.15
CA SER A 88 7.91 -1.47 -18.95
C SER A 88 8.73 -1.92 -17.76
N ILE A 89 9.32 -0.95 -17.07
CA ILE A 89 10.04 -1.16 -15.80
C ILE A 89 9.14 -1.88 -14.77
N ILE A 90 7.81 -1.74 -14.92
CA ILE A 90 6.79 -2.37 -14.06
C ILE A 90 6.79 -3.92 -14.22
N GLU A 91 7.34 -4.47 -15.31
CA GLU A 91 7.41 -5.92 -15.52
C GLU A 91 8.57 -6.60 -14.77
N SER A 92 9.62 -5.86 -14.39
CA SER A 92 10.75 -6.45 -13.67
C SER A 92 10.44 -6.62 -12.17
N ARG A 93 9.83 -7.75 -11.81
CA ARG A 93 9.62 -8.18 -10.41
C ARG A 93 10.88 -8.81 -9.83
N ASP A 94 11.95 -8.03 -9.81
CA ASP A 94 13.29 -8.46 -9.42
C ASP A 94 13.61 -8.20 -7.94
N GLU A 95 14.84 -8.49 -7.53
CA GLU A 95 15.32 -8.25 -6.16
C GLU A 95 15.30 -6.76 -5.79
N SER A 96 15.50 -5.86 -6.77
CA SER A 96 15.47 -4.42 -6.53
C SER A 96 14.07 -3.96 -6.11
N SER A 97 13.04 -4.49 -6.75
CA SER A 97 11.63 -4.24 -6.39
C SER A 97 11.30 -4.70 -4.98
N VAL A 98 11.80 -5.86 -4.57
CA VAL A 98 11.61 -6.38 -3.20
C VAL A 98 12.29 -5.47 -2.17
N LEU A 99 13.52 -5.04 -2.45
CA LEU A 99 14.27 -4.15 -1.57
C LEU A 99 13.60 -2.76 -1.46
N ASP A 100 13.05 -2.24 -2.55
CA ASP A 100 12.30 -0.99 -2.55
C ASP A 100 11.05 -1.06 -1.67
N LEU A 101 10.24 -2.10 -1.83
CA LEU A 101 9.07 -2.33 -0.98
C LEU A 101 9.47 -2.51 0.50
N GLU A 102 10.60 -3.19 0.77
CA GLU A 102 11.16 -3.29 2.13
C GLU A 102 11.51 -1.92 2.71
N ASN A 103 12.17 -1.07 1.93
CA ASN A 103 12.51 0.30 2.33
C ASN A 103 11.27 1.16 2.59
N ILE A 104 10.22 1.02 1.77
CA ILE A 104 8.94 1.70 1.98
C ILE A 104 8.30 1.25 3.30
N LEU A 105 8.28 -0.06 3.59
CA LEU A 105 7.77 -0.58 4.86
C LEU A 105 8.54 -0.04 6.07
N ILE A 106 9.87 0.06 5.98
CA ILE A 106 10.70 0.67 7.03
C ILE A 106 10.39 2.17 7.18
N SER A 107 10.24 2.90 6.07
CA SER A 107 9.86 4.31 6.05
C SER A 107 8.50 4.53 6.71
N PHE A 108 7.55 3.63 6.44
CA PHE A 108 6.20 3.66 7.02
C PHE A 108 6.22 3.40 8.52
N MET A 109 7.00 2.42 8.99
CA MET A 109 7.16 2.15 10.42
C MET A 109 7.70 3.36 11.17
N LYS A 110 8.65 4.10 10.60
CA LYS A 110 9.17 5.35 11.19
C LYS A 110 8.16 6.49 11.16
N TYR A 111 7.49 6.70 10.02
CA TYR A 111 6.50 7.77 9.89
C TYR A 111 5.36 7.61 10.88
N GLU A 112 4.95 6.37 11.09
CA GLU A 112 3.87 6.01 11.98
C GLU A 112 4.12 6.40 13.44
N GLU A 113 5.37 6.41 13.92
CA GLU A 113 5.68 6.80 15.30
C GLU A 113 5.16 8.20 15.66
N ASN A 114 4.94 9.03 14.63
CA ASN A 114 4.42 10.39 14.75
C ASN A 114 2.89 10.49 14.57
N LEU A 115 2.20 9.37 14.34
CA LEU A 115 0.75 9.31 14.11
C LEU A 115 0.00 8.87 15.36
N SER A 116 -1.24 9.36 15.48
CA SER A 116 -2.16 8.96 16.54
C SER A 116 -3.60 8.89 16.02
N GLY A 117 -4.47 8.26 16.83
CA GLY A 117 -5.90 8.16 16.55
C GLY A 117 -6.23 7.62 15.16
N LYS A 118 -7.16 8.30 14.46
CA LYS A 118 -7.66 7.87 13.15
C LYS A 118 -6.59 7.88 12.05
N SER A 119 -5.59 8.77 12.12
CA SER A 119 -4.48 8.78 11.16
C SER A 119 -3.64 7.52 11.28
N LYS A 120 -3.31 7.11 12.51
CA LYS A 120 -2.59 5.86 12.77
C LYS A 120 -3.35 4.64 12.27
N GLU A 121 -4.65 4.57 12.55
CA GLU A 121 -5.52 3.49 12.06
C GLU A 121 -5.57 3.44 10.53
N SER A 122 -5.75 4.59 9.87
CA SER A 122 -5.76 4.67 8.41
C SER A 122 -4.44 4.20 7.81
N PHE A 123 -3.32 4.60 8.44
CA PHE A 123 -1.99 4.21 8.01
C PHE A 123 -1.68 2.72 8.24
N ASP A 124 -2.33 2.05 9.20
CA ASP A 124 -2.24 0.59 9.35
C ASP A 124 -2.78 -0.14 8.11
N TYR A 125 -3.79 0.41 7.42
CA TYR A 125 -4.25 -0.14 6.15
C TYR A 125 -3.24 0.06 5.02
N ALA A 126 -2.51 1.18 4.99
CA ALA A 126 -1.40 1.38 4.06
C ALA A 126 -0.29 0.35 4.28
N LEU A 127 0.08 0.16 5.55
CA LEU A 127 1.11 -0.78 5.93
C LEU A 127 0.72 -2.22 5.56
N LEU A 128 -0.55 -2.60 5.75
CA LEU A 128 -1.05 -3.90 5.32
C LEU A 128 -1.02 -4.05 3.79
N TYR A 129 -1.41 -3.02 3.04
CA TYR A 129 -1.39 -3.04 1.58
C TYR A 129 0.02 -3.27 1.03
N VAL A 130 0.99 -2.46 1.45
CA VAL A 130 2.39 -2.58 1.00
C VAL A 130 3.00 -3.88 1.50
N LEU A 131 2.65 -4.37 2.70
CA LEU A 131 3.13 -5.66 3.20
C LEU A 131 2.62 -6.82 2.33
N ASP A 132 1.36 -6.79 1.91
CA ASP A 132 0.81 -7.81 1.03
C ASP A 132 1.56 -7.82 -0.33
N HIS A 133 1.94 -6.65 -0.85
CA HIS A 133 2.71 -6.50 -2.08
C HIS A 133 4.17 -6.95 -1.93
N TYR A 134 4.86 -6.52 -0.87
CA TYR A 134 6.21 -6.98 -0.52
C TYR A 134 6.29 -8.51 -0.44
N VAL A 135 5.32 -9.14 0.22
CA VAL A 135 5.27 -10.61 0.31
C VAL A 135 5.00 -11.26 -1.04
N TYR A 136 4.19 -10.64 -1.89
CA TYR A 136 3.94 -11.13 -3.25
C TYR A 136 5.22 -11.11 -4.10
N TYR A 137 5.97 -10.00 -4.10
CA TYR A 137 7.23 -9.88 -4.84
C TYR A 137 8.32 -10.78 -4.26
N GLY A 138 8.46 -10.80 -2.94
CA GLY A 138 9.46 -11.65 -2.26
C GLY A 138 9.20 -13.15 -2.41
N ARG A 139 8.00 -13.57 -2.88
CA ARG A 139 7.75 -14.96 -3.31
C ARG A 139 8.53 -15.30 -4.57
N MET A 140 8.60 -14.38 -5.53
CA MET A 140 9.23 -14.61 -6.83
C MET A 140 10.76 -14.69 -6.70
N THR A 141 11.33 -13.86 -5.83
CA THR A 141 12.77 -13.83 -5.53
C THR A 141 13.17 -14.80 -4.40
N LYS A 142 12.20 -15.37 -3.68
CA LYS A 142 12.38 -16.20 -2.47
C LYS A 142 13.10 -15.48 -1.30
N THR A 143 13.13 -14.16 -1.31
CA THR A 143 13.76 -13.33 -0.26
C THR A 143 12.70 -12.58 0.55
N LEU A 144 12.66 -12.81 1.86
CA LEU A 144 11.75 -12.11 2.79
C LEU A 144 12.42 -11.83 4.13
N ASN A 145 12.35 -10.58 4.59
CA ASN A 145 12.81 -10.16 5.90
C ASN A 145 11.81 -10.55 7.00
N LYS A 146 12.00 -11.73 7.59
CA LYS A 146 11.12 -12.27 8.64
C LYS A 146 11.00 -11.35 9.87
N LEU A 147 12.06 -10.63 10.23
CA LEU A 147 12.05 -9.75 11.40
C LEU A 147 11.15 -8.54 11.16
N LEU A 148 11.28 -7.91 9.99
CA LEU A 148 10.40 -6.83 9.57
C LEU A 148 8.94 -7.27 9.53
N ILE A 149 8.65 -8.40 8.87
CA ILE A 149 7.30 -8.96 8.78
C ILE A 149 6.74 -9.25 10.18
N LYS A 150 7.55 -9.79 11.10
CA LYS A 150 7.13 -10.07 12.48
C LYS A 150 6.77 -8.79 13.23
N GLY A 151 7.55 -7.73 13.08
CA GLY A 151 7.29 -6.42 13.68
C GLY A 151 5.96 -5.84 13.19
N ILE A 152 5.77 -5.79 11.88
CA ILE A 152 4.55 -5.29 11.25
C ILE A 152 3.35 -6.18 11.62
N TYR A 153 3.47 -7.51 11.54
CA TYR A 153 2.39 -8.43 11.91
C TYR A 153 1.91 -8.23 13.35
N SER A 154 2.84 -8.08 14.30
CA SER A 154 2.52 -7.85 15.71
C SER A 154 1.71 -6.57 15.90
N ARG A 155 2.04 -5.54 15.14
CA ARG A 155 1.30 -4.27 15.09
C ARG A 155 -0.09 -4.45 14.49
N LEU A 156 -0.20 -4.96 13.27
CA LEU A 156 -1.48 -5.10 12.56
C LEU A 156 -2.44 -6.04 13.32
N ARG A 157 -1.90 -7.03 14.05
CA ARG A 157 -2.66 -7.89 14.97
C ARG A 157 -3.24 -7.12 16.15
N ARG A 158 -2.48 -6.20 16.77
CA ARG A 158 -2.98 -5.32 17.84
C ARG A 158 -4.05 -4.34 17.33
N ALA A 159 -3.88 -3.83 16.11
CA ALA A 159 -4.86 -2.98 15.43
C ALA A 159 -6.13 -3.74 15.01
N LYS A 160 -6.13 -5.09 15.09
CA LYS A 160 -7.26 -5.97 14.75
C LYS A 160 -7.76 -5.83 13.29
N ILE A 161 -6.91 -5.38 12.36
CA ILE A 161 -7.29 -5.21 10.95
C ILE A 161 -7.00 -6.43 10.06
N LEU A 162 -6.27 -7.42 10.59
CA LEU A 162 -5.93 -8.63 9.86
C LEU A 162 -7.11 -9.60 9.78
N THR A 163 -7.40 -10.07 8.56
CA THR A 163 -8.29 -11.20 8.33
C THR A 163 -7.71 -12.50 8.90
N PHE A 164 -8.54 -13.53 9.08
CA PHE A 164 -8.06 -14.85 9.49
C PHE A 164 -7.03 -15.43 8.51
N LYS A 165 -7.28 -15.30 7.20
CA LYS A 165 -6.33 -15.73 6.14
C LYS A 165 -4.99 -15.01 6.26
N GLN A 166 -4.98 -13.69 6.48
CA GLN A 166 -3.74 -12.92 6.68
C GLN A 166 -3.01 -13.33 7.95
N LYS A 167 -3.72 -13.61 9.05
CA LYS A 167 -3.10 -14.12 10.29
C LYS A 167 -2.34 -15.42 10.05
N ILE A 168 -2.93 -16.37 9.32
CA ILE A 168 -2.26 -17.62 8.95
C ILE A 168 -1.07 -17.35 8.02
N LYS A 169 -1.29 -16.57 6.93
CA LYS A 169 -0.24 -16.21 5.96
C LYS A 169 1.01 -15.69 6.65
N TYR A 170 0.87 -14.64 7.47
CA TYR A 170 2.02 -14.03 8.13
C TYR A 170 2.61 -14.91 9.22
N PHE A 171 1.79 -15.69 9.94
CA PHE A 171 2.30 -16.67 10.89
C PHE A 171 3.20 -17.71 10.23
N LEU A 172 2.79 -18.25 9.07
CA LEU A 172 3.60 -19.20 8.32
C LEU A 172 4.93 -18.58 7.91
N ILE A 173 4.94 -17.38 7.33
CA ILE A 173 6.17 -16.69 6.90
C ILE A 173 7.14 -16.49 8.08
N ILE A 174 6.62 -16.03 9.22
CA ILE A 174 7.41 -15.78 10.43
C ILE A 174 8.04 -17.07 10.96
N LYS A 175 7.30 -18.19 10.91
CA LYS A 175 7.81 -19.50 11.35
C LYS A 175 8.77 -20.12 10.34
N SER A 176 8.40 -20.14 9.08
CA SER A 176 9.19 -20.67 7.98
C SER A 176 8.69 -20.14 6.64
N THR A 177 9.53 -19.35 5.98
CA THR A 177 9.33 -18.92 4.58
C THR A 177 9.17 -20.11 3.65
N TRP A 178 9.90 -21.20 3.90
CA TRP A 178 9.77 -22.45 3.13
C TRP A 178 8.37 -23.06 3.25
N LEU A 179 7.81 -23.17 4.46
CA LEU A 179 6.44 -23.66 4.65
C LEU A 179 5.41 -22.78 3.95
N TYR A 180 5.59 -21.45 4.04
CA TYR A 180 4.73 -20.52 3.32
C TYR A 180 4.76 -20.78 1.81
N PHE A 181 5.94 -20.90 1.20
CA PHE A 181 6.07 -21.15 -0.23
C PHE A 181 5.51 -22.51 -0.65
N LEU A 182 5.69 -23.55 0.18
CA LEU A 182 5.12 -24.87 -0.08
C LEU A 182 3.59 -24.83 -0.13
N VAL A 183 2.95 -24.14 0.83
CA VAL A 183 1.48 -24.02 0.89
C VAL A 183 0.93 -23.20 -0.29
N GLN A 184 1.65 -22.18 -0.75
CA GLN A 184 1.20 -21.36 -1.88
C GLN A 184 1.36 -22.08 -3.23
N ASN A 185 2.44 -22.84 -3.42
CA ASN A 185 2.65 -23.58 -4.67
C ASN A 185 1.66 -24.76 -4.85
N TYR A 186 0.95 -25.15 -3.80
CA TYR A 186 -0.14 -26.14 -3.86
C TYR A 186 -1.48 -25.56 -4.37
N GLN A 187 -1.56 -24.25 -4.59
CA GLN A 187 -2.77 -23.55 -5.06
C GLN A 187 -2.70 -23.16 -6.55
N GLU A 188 -1.67 -23.61 -7.26
CA GLU A 188 -1.55 -23.58 -8.73
C GLU A 188 -1.86 -24.97 -9.29
#